data_AF-A0A2S4WIY9-F1
#
_entry.id   AF-A0A2S4WIY9-F1
#
_cell.length_a   1.000
_cell.length_b   1.000
_cell.length_c   1.000
_cell.angle_alpha   90.00
_cell.angle_beta   90.00
_cell.angle_gamma   90.00
#
_symmetry.space_group_name_H-M   'P 1'
#
loop_
_entity.id
_entity.type
_entity.pdbx_description
1 polymer ?
#
loop_
_entity_poly.entity_id
_entity_poly.type
_entity_poly.pdbx_seq_one_letter_code
_entity_poly.pdbx_strand_id
1 'polypeptide(L)'
;MTTPCDEKSPRSPNSAMVKMLNHYKSMLWSTSSVAETLSFLPGRVMAAKFTAINLTSRTFNKEEANKIANGAYNFVYISPEIFLNSRMWDRVYFSDKFQRRLGLVVLDEAHMVYEWGIVEKTRGGKRSSALSRHEDRGIFRPSYGNLGGHLMTRNNMPMLLMSATCRPVAIKAIKKSLKLPDHTLTMLHGELTRPEIRFIRVTMDSSLSSCNDLLDLYAPKSTTPNNQVIPTIIYSGSRHRTIKVLDVLDQARGEPGAATDSESTFARRFHSVTGEACKTEVADDFGAGKFPIVSATMALGLGQNWSRVRSVIHMGRGDPAAICQMLGRCGRDGRPGVAIMFVEKTRVGGKNQIHQILDGVEQSDDDRMDGLAITPVCLRIAFAIDTKLGYIPMSTKDQGYRNKKSREESEGFPECRCSNCMPMEASTFIENMKRINMDNVDRMITTDLNAYITGVSIPKVKKVKAQTQRKSTKRPLADPEDLRLYKRQMRDTVDELHLRGHSTNRFYDSTQLFREEKLELVALNADKISDAEELELLIGGEMIDGQLDALMQLTRTFQNRVKPAPISNKTAAASHAEAATQAISQGSPT
;
A
#
# COMPACT_ATOMS: atom_id res chain seq x y z
N MET A 1 6.54 -65.14 -1.13
CA MET A 1 5.63 -65.12 0.03
C MET A 1 6.09 -64.00 0.95
N THR A 2 5.54 -62.81 0.72
CA THR A 2 5.76 -61.58 1.48
C THR A 2 4.51 -61.34 2.30
N THR A 3 4.62 -61.40 3.62
CA THR A 3 3.57 -60.93 4.55
C THR A 3 3.80 -59.44 4.87
N PRO A 4 2.73 -58.64 5.01
CA PRO A 4 2.80 -57.18 5.00
C PRO A 4 3.01 -56.61 6.41
N CYS A 5 3.85 -55.58 6.51
CA CYS A 5 3.89 -54.69 7.68
C CYS A 5 2.84 -53.60 7.49
N ASP A 6 1.85 -53.58 8.38
CA ASP A 6 0.82 -52.55 8.48
C ASP A 6 1.42 -51.15 8.65
N GLU A 7 1.18 -50.28 7.67
CA GLU A 7 1.35 -48.84 7.78
C GLU A 7 0.30 -48.27 8.77
N LYS A 8 0.75 -47.96 9.99
CA LYS A 8 -0.05 -47.13 10.90
C LYS A 8 -0.07 -45.69 10.37
N SER A 9 -1.28 -45.19 10.12
CA SER A 9 -1.58 -43.82 9.73
C SER A 9 -0.87 -42.76 10.58
N PRO A 10 -0.47 -41.60 10.02
CA PRO A 10 0.12 -40.52 10.80
C PRO A 10 -0.90 -39.99 11.82
N ARG A 11 -0.52 -40.04 13.11
CA ARG A 11 -1.30 -39.45 14.21
C ARG A 11 -1.51 -37.96 13.93
N SER A 12 -2.76 -37.50 14.06
CA SER A 12 -3.17 -36.11 13.83
C SER A 12 -2.26 -35.08 14.54
N PRO A 13 -1.93 -33.93 13.93
CA PRO A 13 -1.13 -32.85 14.54
C PRO A 13 -1.65 -32.38 15.90
N ASN A 14 -2.95 -32.52 16.15
CA ASN A 14 -3.60 -32.18 17.43
C ASN A 14 -3.06 -32.97 18.63
N SER A 15 -2.56 -34.20 18.45
CA SER A 15 -2.07 -35.02 19.56
C SER A 15 -0.73 -34.54 20.12
N ALA A 16 0.15 -33.99 19.28
CA ALA A 16 1.47 -33.51 19.71
C ALA A 16 1.37 -32.17 20.44
N MET A 17 0.53 -31.25 19.94
CA MET A 17 0.29 -29.96 20.55
C MET A 17 -0.41 -30.10 21.93
N VAL A 18 -1.38 -31.00 22.05
CA VAL A 18 -2.04 -31.31 23.34
C VAL A 18 -1.06 -31.93 24.34
N LYS A 19 -0.15 -32.81 23.90
CA LYS A 19 0.90 -33.37 24.77
C LYS A 19 1.91 -32.31 25.22
N MET A 20 2.28 -31.37 24.36
CA MET A 20 3.17 -30.25 24.70
C MET A 20 2.51 -29.28 25.69
N LEU A 21 1.23 -28.96 25.49
CA LEU A 21 0.45 -28.06 26.36
C LEU A 21 0.10 -28.71 27.72
N ASN A 22 0.06 -30.04 27.80
CA ASN A 22 -0.09 -30.76 29.08
C ASN A 22 1.20 -30.73 29.93
N HIS A 23 2.37 -30.51 29.31
CA HIS A 23 3.66 -30.44 30.02
C HIS A 23 4.10 -28.99 30.30
N TYR A 24 3.81 -28.07 29.37
CA TYR A 24 4.18 -26.65 29.46
C TYR A 24 2.92 -25.77 29.54
N LYS A 25 2.82 -24.97 30.61
CA LYS A 25 1.58 -24.24 30.94
C LYS A 25 1.44 -22.88 30.27
N SER A 26 2.49 -22.30 29.68
CA SER A 26 2.43 -20.96 29.07
C SER A 26 3.24 -20.85 27.78
N MET A 27 2.62 -20.30 26.74
CA MET A 27 3.22 -19.91 25.46
C MET A 27 3.31 -18.38 25.41
N LEU A 28 4.49 -17.87 25.10
CA LEU A 28 4.68 -16.43 24.89
C LEU A 28 4.57 -16.12 23.40
N TRP A 29 3.59 -15.32 23.03
CA TRP A 29 3.35 -14.92 21.66
C TRP A 29 3.64 -13.43 21.51
N SER A 30 4.72 -13.11 20.80
CA SER A 30 5.04 -11.74 20.41
C SER A 30 4.54 -11.53 18.98
N THR A 31 3.56 -10.64 18.82
CA THR A 31 3.07 -10.22 17.51
C THR A 31 3.67 -8.88 17.13
N SER A 32 4.14 -8.75 15.90
CA SER A 32 4.69 -7.49 15.39
C SER A 32 3.65 -6.46 14.99
N SER A 33 2.41 -6.89 14.94
CA SER A 33 1.27 -6.03 14.74
C SER A 33 0.97 -5.24 16.02
N VAL A 34 0.57 -4.00 15.80
CA VAL A 34 -0.19 -3.14 16.71
C VAL A 34 -1.13 -3.96 17.59
N ALA A 35 -1.47 -3.44 18.77
CA ALA A 35 -2.52 -3.95 19.65
C ALA A 35 -3.81 -4.46 18.93
N GLU A 36 -4.03 -4.03 17.69
CA GLU A 36 -5.10 -4.37 16.74
C GLU A 36 -5.20 -5.85 16.30
N THR A 37 -4.12 -6.65 16.22
CA THR A 37 -4.25 -8.12 15.94
C THR A 37 -4.49 -8.92 17.21
N LEU A 38 -4.10 -8.34 18.35
CA LEU A 38 -4.21 -8.99 19.65
C LEU A 38 -5.62 -8.96 20.23
N SER A 39 -6.55 -8.17 19.67
CA SER A 39 -7.98 -8.21 20.04
C SER A 39 -8.71 -9.44 19.47
N PHE A 40 -8.27 -9.98 18.32
CA PHE A 40 -8.98 -11.06 17.61
C PHE A 40 -8.41 -12.46 17.85
N LEU A 41 -7.11 -12.58 18.13
CA LEU A 41 -6.45 -13.87 18.43
C LEU A 41 -7.00 -14.57 19.70
N PRO A 42 -7.32 -13.87 20.80
CA PRO A 42 -7.89 -14.50 21.99
C PRO A 42 -9.22 -15.22 21.71
N GLY A 43 -10.05 -14.69 20.81
CA GLY A 43 -11.37 -15.27 20.51
C GLY A 43 -11.30 -16.71 19.99
N ARG A 44 -10.32 -17.04 19.14
CA ARG A 44 -10.14 -18.40 18.59
C ARG A 44 -9.54 -19.37 19.60
N VAL A 45 -8.66 -18.89 20.47
CA VAL A 45 -8.01 -19.68 21.53
C VAL A 45 -9.01 -20.01 22.66
N MET A 46 -9.85 -19.05 23.02
CA MET A 46 -10.92 -19.23 24.00
C MET A 46 -12.00 -20.19 23.48
N ALA A 47 -12.31 -20.18 22.18
CA ALA A 47 -13.19 -21.17 21.54
C ALA A 47 -12.63 -22.60 21.63
N ALA A 48 -11.30 -22.76 21.70
CA ALA A 48 -10.61 -24.04 21.91
C ALA A 48 -10.40 -24.40 23.39
N LYS A 49 -11.08 -23.72 24.33
CA LYS A 49 -10.98 -23.90 25.80
C LYS A 49 -9.59 -23.60 26.42
N PHE A 50 -8.72 -22.90 25.70
CA PHE A 50 -7.45 -22.43 26.26
C PHE A 50 -7.60 -21.03 26.84
N THR A 51 -6.85 -20.74 27.89
CA THR A 51 -6.82 -19.41 28.53
C THR A 51 -5.82 -18.52 27.81
N ALA A 52 -6.21 -17.29 27.47
CA ALA A 52 -5.35 -16.34 26.79
C ALA A 52 -5.49 -14.93 27.37
N ILE A 53 -4.40 -14.15 27.33
CA ILE A 53 -4.40 -12.74 27.69
C ILE A 53 -3.68 -11.90 26.63
N ASN A 54 -4.25 -10.74 26.33
CA ASN A 54 -3.62 -9.71 25.51
C ASN A 54 -3.10 -8.57 26.39
N LEU A 55 -1.78 -8.40 26.40
CA LEU A 55 -1.11 -7.32 27.09
C LEU A 55 -1.04 -6.06 26.22
N THR A 56 -1.75 -5.04 26.68
CA THR A 56 -1.69 -3.66 26.21
C THR A 56 -1.19 -2.78 27.36
N SER A 57 -0.77 -1.55 27.07
CA SER A 57 -0.37 -0.59 28.10
C SER A 57 -1.48 -0.30 29.13
N ARG A 58 -2.75 -0.56 28.79
CA ARG A 58 -3.91 -0.38 29.67
C ARG A 58 -4.26 -1.65 30.47
N THR A 59 -4.03 -2.83 29.89
CA THR A 59 -4.39 -4.12 30.52
C THR A 59 -3.27 -4.68 31.39
N PHE A 60 -2.02 -4.31 31.14
CA PHE A 60 -0.89 -4.84 31.90
C PHE A 60 -0.71 -4.12 33.24
N ASN A 61 -1.22 -4.72 34.31
CA ASN A 61 -1.10 -4.25 35.69
C ASN A 61 -0.46 -5.33 36.60
N LYS A 62 -0.22 -4.98 37.88
CA LYS A 62 0.45 -5.87 38.85
C LYS A 62 -0.33 -7.17 39.12
N GLU A 63 -1.65 -7.12 39.09
CA GLU A 63 -2.50 -8.29 39.31
C GLU A 63 -2.37 -9.27 38.13
N GLU A 64 -2.48 -8.76 36.91
CA GLU A 64 -2.32 -9.54 35.68
C GLU A 64 -0.90 -10.12 35.55
N ALA A 65 0.12 -9.34 35.91
CA ALA A 65 1.50 -9.83 36.00
C ALA A 65 1.64 -11.02 36.95
N ASN A 66 0.98 -10.99 38.10
CA ASN A 66 0.97 -12.10 39.05
C ASN A 66 0.21 -13.33 38.50
N LYS A 67 -0.94 -13.12 37.85
CA LYS A 67 -1.70 -14.20 37.19
C LYS A 67 -0.85 -14.90 36.13
N ILE A 68 -0.12 -14.13 35.31
CA ILE A 68 0.80 -14.65 34.29
C ILE A 68 1.93 -15.46 34.95
N ALA A 69 2.63 -14.90 35.94
CA ALA A 69 3.70 -15.61 36.64
C ALA A 69 3.20 -16.91 37.32
N ASN A 70 1.93 -16.94 37.74
CA ASN A 70 1.29 -18.09 38.35
C ASN A 70 0.85 -19.16 37.33
N GLY A 71 0.85 -18.85 36.03
CA GLY A 71 0.40 -19.75 34.97
C GLY A 71 -1.11 -19.81 34.82
N ALA A 72 -1.81 -18.70 35.07
CA ALA A 72 -3.26 -18.58 34.85
C ALA A 72 -3.64 -18.57 33.36
N TYR A 73 -2.67 -18.34 32.46
CA TYR A 73 -2.87 -18.24 31.01
C TYR A 73 -2.00 -19.23 30.26
N ASN A 74 -2.60 -19.92 29.28
CA ASN A 74 -1.90 -20.75 28.32
C ASN A 74 -1.20 -19.92 27.25
N PHE A 75 -1.79 -18.80 26.83
CA PHE A 75 -1.23 -17.90 25.82
C PHE A 75 -1.11 -16.49 26.36
N VAL A 76 0.10 -15.93 26.31
CA VAL A 76 0.37 -14.54 26.66
C VAL A 76 0.76 -13.80 25.39
N TYR A 77 -0.14 -12.97 24.91
CA TYR A 77 0.11 -12.09 23.78
C TYR A 77 0.70 -10.78 24.27
N ILE A 78 1.84 -10.39 23.70
CA ILE A 78 2.56 -9.19 24.13
C ILE A 78 3.02 -8.37 22.94
N SER A 79 2.87 -7.05 23.05
CA SER A 79 3.46 -6.14 22.09
C SER A 79 4.97 -6.02 22.29
N PRO A 80 5.72 -5.65 21.26
CA PRO A 80 7.18 -5.54 21.31
C PRO A 80 7.65 -4.46 22.28
N GLU A 81 6.88 -3.39 22.41
CA GLU A 81 7.19 -2.28 23.31
C GLU A 81 7.08 -2.70 24.76
N ILE A 82 6.04 -3.47 25.10
CA ILE A 82 5.88 -3.99 26.46
C ILE A 82 6.98 -5.03 26.72
N PHE A 83 7.27 -5.90 25.75
CA PHE A 83 8.29 -6.91 25.90
C PHE A 83 9.69 -6.31 26.16
N LEU A 84 10.01 -5.16 25.57
CA LEU A 84 11.35 -4.56 25.63
C LEU A 84 11.50 -3.43 26.64
N ASN A 85 10.43 -2.69 26.93
CA ASN A 85 10.52 -1.46 27.74
C ASN A 85 9.79 -1.58 29.09
N SER A 86 9.07 -2.67 29.35
CA SER A 86 8.31 -2.81 30.59
C SER A 86 9.12 -3.49 31.69
N ARG A 87 9.56 -2.69 32.68
CA ARG A 87 10.20 -3.21 33.91
C ARG A 87 9.34 -4.23 34.66
N MET A 88 8.01 -4.10 34.58
CA MET A 88 7.09 -5.06 35.20
C MET A 88 7.12 -6.39 34.45
N TRP A 89 7.20 -6.35 33.11
CA TRP A 89 7.34 -7.54 32.30
C TRP A 89 8.68 -8.22 32.56
N ASP A 90 9.78 -7.46 32.67
CA ASP A 90 11.10 -8.03 33.00
C ASP A 90 11.05 -8.86 34.28
N ARG A 91 10.37 -8.37 35.32
CA ARG A 91 10.19 -9.11 36.58
C ARG A 91 9.44 -10.43 36.39
N VAL A 92 8.44 -10.46 35.50
CA VAL A 92 7.69 -11.69 35.20
C VAL A 92 8.54 -12.62 34.34
N TYR A 93 9.04 -12.11 33.21
CA TYR A 93 9.78 -12.86 32.21
C TYR A 93 11.04 -13.47 32.79
N PHE A 94 11.84 -12.73 33.56
CA PHE A 94 13.05 -13.26 34.18
C PHE A 94 12.80 -14.02 35.49
N SER A 95 11.54 -14.18 35.94
CA SER A 95 11.24 -14.99 37.13
C SER A 95 11.38 -16.48 36.85
N ASP A 96 11.98 -17.22 37.78
CA ASP A 96 12.09 -18.68 37.70
C ASP A 96 10.72 -19.37 37.73
N LYS A 97 9.69 -18.69 38.25
CA LYS A 97 8.32 -19.19 38.26
C LYS A 97 7.73 -19.23 36.86
N PHE A 98 7.92 -18.18 36.08
CA PHE A 98 7.46 -18.09 34.71
C PHE A 98 8.34 -18.94 33.77
N GLN A 99 9.67 -18.86 33.91
CA GLN A 99 10.60 -19.60 33.04
C GLN A 99 10.41 -21.11 33.08
N ARG A 100 10.09 -21.69 34.26
CA ARG A 100 9.75 -23.13 34.36
C ARG A 100 8.45 -23.53 33.66
N ARG A 101 7.61 -22.57 33.28
CA ARG A 101 6.30 -22.80 32.64
C ARG A 101 6.29 -22.43 31.17
N LEU A 102 7.21 -21.55 30.75
CA LEU A 102 7.39 -21.15 29.37
C LEU A 102 7.71 -22.38 28.53
N GLY A 103 6.88 -22.66 27.53
CA GLY A 103 7.02 -23.83 26.64
C GLY A 103 7.54 -23.49 25.25
N LEU A 104 7.19 -22.32 24.73
CA LEU A 104 7.52 -21.87 23.38
C LEU A 104 7.44 -20.35 23.33
N VAL A 105 8.35 -19.73 22.57
CA VAL A 105 8.24 -18.34 22.15
C VAL A 105 7.88 -18.29 20.67
N VAL A 106 6.80 -17.57 20.34
CA VAL A 106 6.35 -17.39 18.96
C VAL A 106 6.60 -15.94 18.55
N LEU A 107 7.24 -15.75 17.41
CA LEU A 107 7.39 -14.46 16.75
C LEU A 107 6.60 -14.48 15.45
N ASP A 108 5.47 -13.79 15.47
CA ASP A 108 4.61 -13.66 14.30
C ASP A 108 5.04 -12.49 13.41
N GLU A 109 4.87 -12.67 12.09
CA GLU A 109 5.37 -11.78 11.04
C GLU A 109 6.86 -11.43 11.22
N ALA A 110 7.70 -12.45 11.41
CA ALA A 110 9.12 -12.32 11.71
C ALA A 110 9.90 -11.54 10.64
N HIS A 111 9.41 -11.48 9.39
CA HIS A 111 10.02 -10.67 8.32
C HIS A 111 10.12 -9.18 8.68
N MET A 112 9.27 -8.70 9.59
CA MET A 112 9.29 -7.33 10.04
C MET A 112 10.62 -6.92 10.68
N VAL A 113 11.38 -7.88 11.26
CA VAL A 113 12.75 -7.65 11.78
C VAL A 113 13.65 -6.99 10.73
N TYR A 114 13.49 -7.38 9.46
CA TYR A 114 14.21 -6.80 8.35
C TYR A 114 13.72 -5.41 7.97
N GLU A 115 12.40 -5.23 7.83
CA GLU A 115 11.82 -3.93 7.47
C GLU A 115 12.22 -2.84 8.47
N TRP A 116 12.29 -3.15 9.76
CA TRP A 116 12.74 -2.21 10.79
C TRP A 116 14.23 -1.89 10.72
N GLY A 117 15.09 -2.88 10.44
CA GLY A 117 16.52 -2.65 10.24
C GLY A 117 16.81 -1.69 9.09
N ILE A 118 15.90 -1.59 8.11
CA ILE A 118 15.94 -0.56 7.06
C ILE A 118 15.49 0.78 7.64
N VAL A 119 14.34 0.86 8.32
CA VAL A 119 13.80 2.11 8.87
C VAL A 119 14.78 2.78 9.85
N GLU A 120 15.44 2.03 10.72
CA GLU A 120 16.43 2.53 11.68
C GLU A 120 17.66 3.12 10.98
N LYS A 121 18.23 2.41 10.00
CA LYS A 121 19.37 2.89 9.20
C LYS A 121 19.04 4.12 8.35
N THR A 122 17.77 4.34 8.05
CA THR A 122 17.32 5.41 7.17
C THR A 122 16.82 6.65 7.93
N ARG A 123 17.03 6.74 9.25
CA ARG A 123 16.73 7.94 10.09
C ARG A 123 17.58 9.19 9.77
N GLY A 124 18.10 9.30 8.55
CA GLY A 124 18.83 10.46 8.02
C GLY A 124 19.17 10.35 6.51
N GLY A 125 18.57 9.41 5.77
CA GLY A 125 18.87 9.17 4.34
C GLY A 125 17.61 9.05 3.48
N LYS A 126 17.78 8.98 2.14
CA LYS A 126 16.66 8.78 1.20
C LYS A 126 16.02 7.40 1.45
N ARG A 127 14.75 7.36 1.87
CA ARG A 127 13.96 6.14 1.96
C ARG A 127 13.71 5.55 0.58
N SER A 128 13.77 4.22 0.44
CA SER A 128 13.30 3.53 -0.77
C SER A 128 11.86 3.97 -1.07
N SER A 129 11.57 4.17 -2.35
CA SER A 129 10.24 4.56 -2.79
C SER A 129 9.22 3.44 -2.58
N ALA A 130 9.65 2.18 -2.74
CA ALA A 130 8.85 1.00 -2.44
C ALA A 130 8.41 0.99 -0.96
N LEU A 131 9.25 1.49 -0.06
CA LEU A 131 8.95 1.62 1.36
C LEU A 131 8.00 2.79 1.66
N SER A 132 8.21 3.93 0.99
CA SER A 132 7.47 5.19 1.26
C SER A 132 6.04 5.20 0.68
N ARG A 133 5.74 4.31 -0.27
CA ARG A 133 4.43 4.27 -0.94
C ARG A 133 3.28 3.70 -0.12
N HIS A 134 3.56 3.20 1.08
CA HIS A 134 2.54 2.78 2.03
C HIS A 134 2.69 3.57 3.33
N GLU A 135 1.88 4.62 3.49
CA GLU A 135 1.97 5.58 4.60
C GLU A 135 1.83 4.93 5.99
N ASP A 136 1.06 3.85 6.08
CA ASP A 136 0.78 3.18 7.35
C ASP A 136 1.85 2.15 7.75
N ARG A 137 2.98 2.10 7.03
CA ARG A 137 4.19 1.40 7.50
C ARG A 137 4.87 2.08 8.68
N GLY A 138 4.65 3.39 8.87
CA GLY A 138 5.25 4.15 9.98
C GLY A 138 4.71 3.81 11.38
N ILE A 139 3.67 2.97 11.46
CA ILE A 139 3.08 2.50 12.72
C ILE A 139 3.90 1.35 13.32
N PHE A 140 4.82 0.78 12.53
CA PHE A 140 5.64 -0.36 12.95
C PHE A 140 6.88 0.10 13.71
N ARG A 141 7.05 -0.47 14.91
CA ARG A 141 7.82 0.17 15.98
C ARG A 141 9.30 -0.21 15.95
N PRO A 142 10.24 0.74 16.20
CA PRO A 142 11.69 0.50 16.21
C PRO A 142 12.18 -0.56 17.22
N SER A 143 11.37 -0.89 18.23
CA SER A 143 11.76 -1.68 19.39
C SER A 143 12.37 -3.04 19.02
N TYR A 144 11.85 -3.70 18.00
CA TYR A 144 12.22 -5.07 17.65
C TYR A 144 13.66 -5.33 17.21
N GLY A 145 14.40 -4.33 16.71
CA GLY A 145 15.82 -4.53 16.34
C GLY A 145 16.65 -5.06 17.51
N ASN A 146 16.21 -4.77 18.74
CA ASN A 146 16.85 -5.14 20.00
C ASN A 146 16.25 -6.38 20.67
N LEU A 147 15.35 -7.11 19.99
CA LEU A 147 14.67 -8.28 20.54
C LEU A 147 15.63 -9.44 20.87
N GLY A 148 16.69 -9.59 20.07
CA GLY A 148 17.69 -10.64 20.27
C GLY A 148 18.35 -10.60 21.65
N GLY A 149 18.60 -9.41 22.22
CA GLY A 149 19.20 -9.29 23.55
C GLY A 149 18.30 -9.85 24.67
N HIS A 150 17.02 -9.50 24.65
CA HIS A 150 16.05 -9.97 25.65
C HIS A 150 15.69 -11.45 25.49
N LEU A 151 15.62 -11.94 24.25
CA LEU A 151 15.34 -13.35 24.00
C LEU A 151 16.53 -14.23 24.38
N MET A 152 17.75 -13.85 24.01
CA MET A 152 18.94 -14.70 24.20
C MET A 152 19.49 -14.73 25.63
N THR A 153 19.04 -13.86 26.53
CA THR A 153 19.61 -13.75 27.89
C THR A 153 19.18 -14.85 28.85
N ARG A 154 17.96 -15.38 28.73
CA ARG A 154 17.42 -16.42 29.63
C ARG A 154 16.49 -17.45 28.96
N ASN A 155 16.22 -17.32 27.65
CA ASN A 155 15.30 -18.23 27.00
C ASN A 155 16.03 -19.51 26.57
N ASN A 156 15.80 -20.62 27.28
CA ASN A 156 16.21 -21.96 26.86
C ASN A 156 15.10 -22.69 26.09
N MET A 157 14.02 -21.98 25.73
CA MET A 157 12.85 -22.56 25.07
C MET A 157 12.94 -22.41 23.55
N PRO A 158 12.36 -23.36 22.79
CA PRO A 158 12.32 -23.27 21.34
C PRO A 158 11.62 -21.98 20.89
N MET A 159 12.03 -21.49 19.71
CA MET A 159 11.45 -20.33 19.07
C MET A 159 10.77 -20.74 17.77
N LEU A 160 9.51 -20.33 17.59
CA LEU A 160 8.77 -20.48 16.34
C LEU A 160 8.69 -19.11 15.66
N LEU A 161 9.32 -18.99 14.49
CA LEU A 161 9.27 -17.79 13.66
C LEU A 161 8.26 -18.02 12.53
N MET A 162 7.23 -17.19 12.45
CA MET A 162 6.19 -17.28 11.42
C MET A 162 6.23 -16.06 10.52
N SER A 163 6.10 -16.27 9.21
CA SER A 163 6.03 -15.18 8.24
C SER A 163 5.45 -15.70 6.93
N ALA A 164 4.51 -14.96 6.34
CA ALA A 164 3.96 -15.30 5.02
C ALA A 164 4.92 -14.94 3.89
N THR A 165 5.58 -13.79 3.98
CA THR A 165 6.48 -13.26 2.95
C THR A 165 7.86 -12.98 3.55
N CYS A 166 8.74 -13.99 3.52
CA CYS A 166 10.07 -13.90 4.13
C CYS A 166 11.18 -14.12 3.09
N ARG A 167 11.64 -13.03 2.48
CA ARG A 167 12.72 -13.05 1.47
C ARG A 167 14.06 -13.50 2.06
N PRO A 168 15.01 -14.00 1.23
CA PRO A 168 16.35 -14.37 1.71
C PRO A 168 17.08 -13.24 2.45
N VAL A 169 16.94 -11.99 1.99
CA VAL A 169 17.50 -10.81 2.66
C VAL A 169 16.91 -10.60 4.06
N ALA A 170 15.61 -10.88 4.22
CA ALA A 170 14.94 -10.79 5.51
C ALA A 170 15.36 -11.92 6.44
N ILE A 171 15.48 -13.15 5.94
CA ILE A 171 15.99 -14.29 6.70
C ILE A 171 17.41 -14.01 7.22
N LYS A 172 18.30 -13.49 6.38
CA LYS A 172 19.66 -13.09 6.79
C LYS A 172 19.64 -12.05 7.91
N ALA A 173 18.76 -11.06 7.83
CA ALA A 173 18.63 -10.04 8.86
C ALA A 173 18.05 -10.57 10.17
N ILE A 174 17.03 -11.45 10.12
CA ILE A 174 16.46 -12.14 11.28
C ILE A 174 17.55 -12.95 11.99
N LYS A 175 18.28 -13.79 11.24
CA LYS A 175 19.39 -14.60 11.79
C LYS A 175 20.42 -13.73 12.50
N LYS A 176 20.80 -12.60 11.88
CA LYS A 176 21.75 -11.65 12.47
C LYS A 176 21.20 -10.99 13.74
N SER A 177 19.96 -10.49 13.70
CA SER A 177 19.34 -9.78 14.82
C SER A 177 19.09 -10.69 16.02
N LEU A 178 18.58 -11.90 15.78
CA LEU A 178 18.30 -12.89 16.82
C LEU A 178 19.51 -13.77 17.17
N LYS A 179 20.67 -13.54 16.54
CA LYS A 179 21.92 -14.31 16.72
C LYS A 179 21.70 -15.83 16.55
N LEU A 180 20.91 -16.23 15.56
CA LEU A 180 20.57 -17.62 15.30
C LEU A 180 21.61 -18.25 14.34
N PRO A 181 22.40 -19.25 14.80
CA PRO A 181 23.29 -20.00 13.92
C PRO A 181 22.52 -20.87 12.93
N ASP A 182 23.08 -21.10 11.75
CA ASP A 182 22.42 -21.88 10.68
C ASP A 182 22.02 -23.30 11.11
N HIS A 183 22.83 -23.97 11.95
CA HIS A 183 22.57 -25.33 12.42
C HIS A 183 21.42 -25.43 13.44
N THR A 184 20.96 -24.30 13.98
CA THR A 184 19.83 -24.26 14.94
C THR A 184 18.49 -23.96 14.29
N LEU A 185 18.50 -23.49 13.04
CA LEU A 185 17.29 -23.05 12.35
C LEU A 185 16.77 -24.12 11.39
N THR A 186 15.62 -24.71 11.71
CA THR A 186 14.86 -25.54 10.76
C THR A 186 13.85 -24.66 10.03
N MET A 187 13.97 -24.57 8.70
CA MET A 187 13.03 -23.80 7.87
C MET A 187 11.98 -24.72 7.25
N LEU A 188 10.71 -24.41 7.51
CA LEU A 188 9.57 -25.06 6.87
C LEU A 188 8.98 -24.10 5.85
N HIS A 189 8.90 -24.52 4.59
CA HIS A 189 8.35 -23.71 3.52
C HIS A 189 6.98 -24.24 3.11
N GLY A 190 5.94 -23.42 3.31
CA GLY A 190 4.61 -23.69 2.77
C GLY A 190 4.51 -23.27 1.29
N GLU A 191 3.52 -23.83 0.58
CA GLU A 191 3.19 -23.36 -0.76
C GLU A 191 2.53 -21.98 -0.68
N LEU A 192 3.10 -21.02 -1.42
CA LEU A 192 2.54 -19.67 -1.53
C LEU A 192 1.56 -19.56 -2.71
N THR A 193 1.75 -20.39 -3.75
CA THR A 193 0.89 -20.35 -4.94
C THR A 193 -0.55 -20.71 -4.56
N ARG A 194 -1.48 -19.79 -4.86
CA ARG A 194 -2.93 -19.95 -4.71
C ARG A 194 -3.57 -19.99 -6.11
N PRO A 195 -3.78 -21.17 -6.72
CA PRO A 195 -4.22 -21.28 -8.11
C PRO A 195 -5.63 -20.76 -8.36
N GLU A 196 -6.46 -20.68 -7.33
CA GLU A 196 -7.80 -20.12 -7.37
C GLU A 196 -7.81 -18.58 -7.50
N ILE A 197 -6.69 -17.90 -7.25
CA ILE A 197 -6.59 -16.44 -7.39
C ILE A 197 -6.09 -16.08 -8.78
N ARG A 198 -6.94 -15.36 -9.52
CA ARG A 198 -6.60 -14.79 -10.83
C ARG A 198 -5.97 -13.41 -10.69
N PHE A 199 -4.70 -13.29 -11.06
CA PHE A 199 -3.96 -12.01 -11.02
C PHE A 199 -4.11 -11.20 -12.33
N ILE A 200 -4.60 -9.98 -12.25
CA ILE A 200 -4.75 -9.08 -13.41
C ILE A 200 -3.96 -7.80 -13.14
N ARG A 201 -2.91 -7.54 -13.92
CA ARG A 201 -2.21 -6.26 -13.93
C ARG A 201 -2.82 -5.36 -14.99
N VAL A 202 -3.28 -4.18 -14.58
CA VAL A 202 -3.86 -3.16 -15.47
C VAL A 202 -2.95 -1.94 -15.48
N THR A 203 -2.57 -1.52 -16.68
CA THR A 203 -1.82 -0.28 -16.87
C THR A 203 -2.78 0.90 -16.78
N MET A 204 -2.53 1.84 -15.86
CA MET A 204 -3.43 2.97 -15.61
C MET A 204 -3.48 3.94 -16.80
N ASP A 205 -4.68 4.38 -17.15
CA ASP A 205 -4.91 5.47 -18.09
C ASP A 205 -4.99 6.83 -17.39
N SER A 206 -5.43 6.84 -16.14
CA SER A 206 -5.52 8.04 -15.31
C SER A 206 -4.37 8.14 -14.32
N SER A 207 -4.23 9.30 -13.66
CA SER A 207 -3.22 9.46 -12.62
C SER A 207 -3.58 8.64 -11.38
N LEU A 208 -2.57 8.11 -10.69
CA LEU A 208 -2.75 7.43 -9.41
C LEU A 208 -3.42 8.31 -8.34
N SER A 209 -3.26 9.63 -8.42
CA SER A 209 -3.94 10.58 -7.53
C SER A 209 -5.44 10.68 -7.81
N SER A 210 -5.87 10.55 -9.07
CA SER A 210 -7.27 10.69 -9.44
C SER A 210 -8.11 9.45 -9.10
N CYS A 211 -7.51 8.26 -9.18
CA CYS A 211 -8.20 6.96 -9.09
C CYS A 211 -9.30 6.76 -10.14
N ASN A 212 -9.36 7.58 -11.19
CA ASN A 212 -10.45 7.56 -12.18
C ASN A 212 -10.55 6.26 -12.99
N ASP A 213 -9.50 5.43 -13.02
CA ASP A 213 -9.56 4.09 -13.64
C ASP A 213 -10.59 3.17 -12.95
N LEU A 214 -11.06 3.53 -11.74
CA LEU A 214 -12.12 2.80 -11.04
C LEU A 214 -13.54 3.17 -11.51
N LEU A 215 -13.72 4.27 -12.25
CA LEU A 215 -15.04 4.79 -12.66
C LEU A 215 -15.86 3.77 -13.45
N ASP A 216 -15.20 3.01 -14.32
CA ASP A 216 -15.87 2.08 -15.24
C ASP A 216 -15.93 0.64 -14.72
N LEU A 217 -15.39 0.36 -13.51
CA LEU A 217 -15.32 -1.00 -12.97
C LEU A 217 -16.63 -1.48 -12.35
N TYR A 218 -17.44 -0.58 -11.80
CA TYR A 218 -18.69 -0.91 -11.13
C TYR A 218 -19.87 -0.31 -11.89
N ALA A 219 -20.93 -1.09 -12.08
CA ALA A 219 -22.15 -0.58 -12.69
C ALA A 219 -22.87 0.44 -11.76
N PRO A 220 -23.69 1.33 -12.32
CA PRO A 220 -24.59 2.18 -11.53
C PRO A 220 -25.49 1.38 -10.59
N LYS A 221 -25.94 1.99 -9.49
CA LYS A 221 -26.80 1.34 -8.50
C LYS A 221 -28.13 0.86 -9.06
N SER A 222 -28.68 1.58 -10.03
CA SER A 222 -29.88 1.19 -10.77
C SER A 222 -29.74 -0.14 -11.52
N THR A 223 -28.53 -0.48 -11.96
CA THR A 223 -28.23 -1.71 -12.71
C THR A 223 -27.82 -2.86 -11.80
N THR A 224 -27.03 -2.58 -10.77
CA THR A 224 -26.56 -3.59 -9.81
C THR A 224 -26.74 -3.06 -8.40
N PRO A 225 -27.73 -3.53 -7.63
CA PRO A 225 -27.93 -3.09 -6.25
C PRO A 225 -26.72 -3.38 -5.35
N ASN A 226 -26.54 -2.64 -4.25
CA ASN A 226 -25.35 -2.76 -3.38
C ASN A 226 -25.11 -4.21 -2.88
N ASN A 227 -26.18 -4.94 -2.55
CA ASN A 227 -26.10 -6.32 -2.07
C ASN A 227 -25.69 -7.34 -3.15
N GLN A 228 -25.75 -6.96 -4.43
CA GLN A 228 -25.35 -7.78 -5.57
C GLN A 228 -23.91 -7.50 -6.02
N VAL A 229 -23.27 -6.45 -5.50
CA VAL A 229 -21.86 -6.14 -5.79
C VAL A 229 -20.96 -7.12 -5.04
N ILE A 230 -19.94 -7.61 -5.72
CA ILE A 230 -19.02 -8.57 -5.12
C ILE A 230 -18.19 -7.94 -3.99
N PRO A 231 -17.97 -8.67 -2.87
CA PRO A 231 -17.15 -8.18 -1.78
C PRO A 231 -15.72 -7.86 -2.24
N THR A 232 -15.33 -6.59 -2.13
CA THR A 232 -14.07 -6.08 -2.67
C THR A 232 -13.30 -5.25 -1.63
N ILE A 233 -11.99 -5.45 -1.57
CA ILE A 233 -11.08 -4.57 -0.81
C ILE A 233 -10.23 -3.79 -1.81
N ILE A 234 -10.18 -2.47 -1.69
CA ILE A 234 -9.36 -1.59 -2.53
C ILE A 234 -8.25 -0.98 -1.70
N TYR A 235 -7.01 -1.40 -1.94
CA TYR A 235 -5.83 -0.90 -1.27
C TYR A 235 -5.23 0.33 -1.96
N SER A 236 -5.01 1.37 -1.18
CA SER A 236 -4.36 2.63 -1.59
C SER A 236 -3.11 2.90 -0.77
N GLY A 237 -2.10 3.52 -1.41
CA GLY A 237 -0.84 3.85 -0.77
C GLY A 237 -0.91 4.94 0.31
N SER A 238 -1.93 5.81 0.25
CA SER A 238 -2.12 6.91 1.20
C SER A 238 -3.53 6.98 1.75
N ARG A 239 -3.66 7.56 2.95
CA ARG A 239 -4.96 7.77 3.60
C ARG A 239 -5.85 8.70 2.79
N HIS A 240 -5.28 9.77 2.23
CA HIS A 240 -6.02 10.69 1.36
C HIS A 240 -6.55 10.01 0.08
N ARG A 241 -5.84 9.02 -0.46
CA ARG A 241 -6.36 8.27 -1.62
C ARG A 241 -7.53 7.36 -1.26
N THR A 242 -7.64 6.91 -0.01
CA THR A 242 -8.79 6.09 0.39
C THR A 242 -10.12 6.85 0.26
N ILE A 243 -10.14 8.14 0.60
CA ILE A 243 -11.34 8.98 0.40
C ILE A 243 -11.55 9.28 -1.09
N LYS A 244 -10.47 9.51 -1.85
CA LYS A 244 -10.60 9.75 -3.28
C LYS A 244 -11.17 8.54 -4.04
N VAL A 245 -10.81 7.34 -3.62
CA VAL A 245 -11.43 6.10 -4.11
C VAL A 245 -12.92 6.09 -3.82
N LEU A 246 -13.37 6.48 -2.61
CA LEU A 246 -14.80 6.58 -2.29
C LEU A 246 -15.51 7.59 -3.19
N ASP A 247 -14.93 8.78 -3.42
CA ASP A 247 -15.51 9.78 -4.31
C ASP A 247 -15.71 9.23 -5.75
N VAL A 248 -14.72 8.50 -6.26
CA VAL A 248 -14.78 7.91 -7.60
C VAL A 248 -15.82 6.80 -7.66
N LEU A 249 -15.91 5.99 -6.61
CA LEU A 249 -16.89 4.92 -6.49
C LEU A 249 -18.31 5.46 -6.46
N ASP A 250 -18.58 6.53 -5.72
CA ASP A 250 -19.88 7.20 -5.68
C ASP A 250 -20.30 7.75 -7.05
N GLN A 251 -19.36 8.38 -7.75
CA GLN A 251 -19.56 8.86 -9.11
C GLN A 251 -19.90 7.70 -10.06
N ALA A 252 -19.17 6.59 -9.98
CA ALA A 252 -19.45 5.38 -10.76
C ALA A 252 -20.85 4.80 -10.48
N ARG A 253 -21.30 4.89 -9.22
CA ARG A 253 -22.60 4.38 -8.79
C ARG A 253 -23.78 5.30 -9.12
N GLY A 254 -23.51 6.55 -9.49
CA GLY A 254 -24.53 7.57 -9.74
C GLY A 254 -25.10 8.17 -8.45
N GLU A 255 -24.36 8.13 -7.34
CA GLU A 255 -24.73 8.73 -6.05
C GLU A 255 -23.61 9.67 -5.54
N PRO A 256 -23.29 10.79 -6.21
CA PRO A 256 -22.21 11.67 -5.78
C PRO A 256 -22.48 12.25 -4.38
N GLY A 257 -21.49 12.18 -3.49
CA GLY A 257 -21.52 12.81 -2.16
C GLY A 257 -21.74 11.88 -0.96
N ALA A 258 -21.80 10.56 -1.18
CA ALA A 258 -21.89 9.55 -0.12
C ALA A 258 -20.51 9.16 0.48
N ALA A 259 -19.40 9.67 -0.05
CA ALA A 259 -18.04 9.27 0.29
C ALA A 259 -17.64 9.62 1.73
N THR A 260 -18.33 10.60 2.31
CA THR A 260 -18.18 11.03 3.71
C THR A 260 -19.16 10.36 4.66
N ASP A 261 -20.13 9.60 4.15
CA ASP A 261 -21.11 8.86 4.95
C ASP A 261 -20.46 7.64 5.61
N SER A 262 -20.33 7.68 6.94
CA SER A 262 -19.81 6.55 7.72
C SER A 262 -20.74 5.34 7.66
N GLU A 263 -22.02 5.55 7.40
CA GLU A 263 -23.04 4.51 7.33
C GLU A 263 -23.32 4.02 5.91
N SER A 264 -22.55 4.45 4.92
CA SER A 264 -22.71 4.05 3.52
C SER A 264 -22.89 2.53 3.39
N THR A 265 -23.97 2.14 2.70
CA THR A 265 -24.28 0.74 2.41
C THR A 265 -23.53 0.19 1.20
N PHE A 266 -22.68 1.00 0.57
CA PHE A 266 -21.90 0.63 -0.60
C PHE A 266 -20.41 0.47 -0.30
N ALA A 267 -19.77 1.54 0.17
CA ALA A 267 -18.33 1.56 0.36
C ALA A 267 -17.97 2.35 1.62
N ARG A 268 -17.08 1.79 2.45
CA ARG A 268 -16.57 2.46 3.66
C ARG A 268 -15.05 2.47 3.68
N ARG A 269 -14.45 3.42 4.41
CA ARG A 269 -12.99 3.56 4.51
C ARG A 269 -12.41 2.83 5.72
N PHE A 270 -11.17 2.35 5.59
CA PHE A 270 -10.40 1.77 6.69
C PHE A 270 -8.92 2.20 6.62
N HIS A 271 -8.44 2.96 7.60
CA HIS A 271 -7.02 3.32 7.68
C HIS A 271 -6.54 3.42 9.13
N SER A 272 -5.25 3.66 9.33
CA SER A 272 -4.63 3.66 10.66
C SER A 272 -5.24 4.64 11.68
N VAL A 273 -5.59 5.85 11.23
CA VAL A 273 -6.14 6.92 12.08
C VAL A 273 -7.67 6.78 12.28
N THR A 274 -8.30 5.72 11.76
CA THR A 274 -9.72 5.44 12.04
C THR A 274 -9.85 5.08 13.52
N GLY A 275 -10.84 5.65 14.22
CA GLY A 275 -11.08 5.33 15.64
C GLY A 275 -11.36 3.85 15.85
N GLU A 276 -10.94 3.30 16.99
CA GLU A 276 -10.99 1.85 17.27
C GLU A 276 -12.40 1.26 17.20
N ALA A 277 -13.39 2.00 17.74
CA ALA A 277 -14.80 1.60 17.65
C ALA A 277 -15.26 1.51 16.19
N CYS A 278 -14.92 2.51 15.37
CA CYS A 278 -15.25 2.54 13.94
C CYS A 278 -14.51 1.43 13.16
N LYS A 279 -13.25 1.12 13.50
CA LYS A 279 -12.54 -0.02 12.89
C LYS A 279 -13.25 -1.34 13.16
N THR A 280 -13.70 -1.54 14.40
CA THR A 280 -14.42 -2.75 14.82
C THR A 280 -15.75 -2.84 14.09
N GLU A 281 -16.53 -1.76 14.09
CA GLU A 281 -17.81 -1.66 13.39
C GLU A 281 -17.68 -1.93 11.89
N VAL A 282 -16.75 -1.26 11.19
CA VAL A 282 -16.49 -1.48 9.76
C VAL A 282 -16.11 -2.94 9.51
N ALA A 283 -15.31 -3.55 10.38
CA ALA A 283 -14.88 -4.93 10.22
C ALA A 283 -16.01 -5.94 10.43
N ASP A 284 -16.84 -5.73 11.44
CA ASP A 284 -17.99 -6.57 11.76
C ASP A 284 -19.08 -6.42 10.69
N ASP A 285 -19.38 -5.19 10.28
CA ASP A 285 -20.38 -4.89 9.25
C ASP A 285 -19.99 -5.42 7.88
N PHE A 286 -18.71 -5.28 7.52
CA PHE A 286 -18.19 -5.89 6.30
C PHE A 286 -18.24 -7.42 6.38
N GLY A 287 -17.89 -8.00 7.53
CA GLY A 287 -18.00 -9.44 7.77
C GLY A 287 -19.44 -9.95 7.65
N ALA A 288 -20.39 -9.18 8.18
CA ALA A 288 -21.83 -9.49 8.20
C ALA A 288 -22.56 -9.23 6.88
N GLY A 289 -21.91 -8.61 5.89
CA GLY A 289 -22.54 -8.40 4.59
C GLY A 289 -23.27 -7.07 4.42
N LYS A 290 -23.18 -6.13 5.35
CA LYS A 290 -23.94 -4.87 5.30
C LYS A 290 -23.54 -3.95 4.15
N PHE A 291 -22.29 -4.03 3.71
CA PHE A 291 -21.79 -3.33 2.53
C PHE A 291 -20.75 -4.19 1.78
N PRO A 292 -20.56 -3.96 0.46
CA PRO A 292 -19.68 -4.76 -0.38
C PRO A 292 -18.24 -4.27 -0.52
N ILE A 293 -17.92 -2.98 -0.29
CA ILE A 293 -16.57 -2.45 -0.60
C ILE A 293 -15.88 -1.81 0.61
N VAL A 294 -14.61 -2.16 0.84
CA VAL A 294 -13.75 -1.43 1.79
C VAL A 294 -12.62 -0.75 1.02
N SER A 295 -12.52 0.57 1.13
CA SER A 295 -11.36 1.36 0.67
C SER A 295 -10.35 1.47 1.81
N ALA A 296 -9.17 0.89 1.66
CA ALA A 296 -8.22 0.73 2.76
C ALA A 296 -6.78 1.09 2.42
N THR A 297 -6.01 1.38 3.46
CA THR A 297 -4.54 1.33 3.41
C THR A 297 -4.05 -0.03 3.90
N MET A 298 -2.73 -0.21 3.99
CA MET A 298 -2.12 -1.40 4.60
C MET A 298 -2.56 -1.67 6.05
N ALA A 299 -3.18 -0.69 6.74
CA ALA A 299 -3.68 -0.86 8.11
C ALA A 299 -4.70 -2.01 8.25
N LEU A 300 -5.46 -2.32 7.20
CA LEU A 300 -6.41 -3.45 7.19
C LEU A 300 -5.71 -4.83 7.13
N GLY A 301 -4.38 -4.86 7.16
CA GLY A 301 -3.54 -6.01 6.90
C GLY A 301 -3.34 -7.00 8.05
N LEU A 302 -3.68 -6.66 9.30
CA LEU A 302 -3.18 -7.41 10.46
C LEU A 302 -4.34 -7.91 11.34
N GLY A 303 -4.92 -9.07 10.98
CA GLY A 303 -5.88 -9.79 11.84
C GLY A 303 -7.26 -10.05 11.25
N GLN A 304 -7.68 -9.30 10.22
CA GLN A 304 -8.98 -9.53 9.59
C GLN A 304 -8.94 -10.71 8.61
N ASN A 305 -9.86 -11.65 8.79
CA ASN A 305 -10.00 -12.85 7.96
C ASN A 305 -11.44 -13.02 7.47
N TRP A 306 -11.77 -12.30 6.40
CA TRP A 306 -13.08 -12.43 5.77
C TRP A 306 -13.01 -13.42 4.61
N SER A 307 -13.66 -14.58 4.79
CA SER A 307 -13.77 -15.60 3.75
C SER A 307 -14.57 -15.14 2.53
N ARG A 308 -15.50 -14.19 2.71
CA ARG A 308 -16.39 -13.69 1.65
C ARG A 308 -15.72 -12.85 0.56
N VAL A 309 -14.47 -12.40 0.74
CA VAL A 309 -13.81 -11.47 -0.19
C VAL A 309 -13.57 -12.16 -1.54
N ARG A 310 -14.17 -11.61 -2.60
CA ARG A 310 -14.07 -12.17 -3.96
C ARG A 310 -13.06 -11.40 -4.82
N SER A 311 -12.89 -10.11 -4.55
CA SER A 311 -11.97 -9.24 -5.28
C SER A 311 -11.05 -8.47 -4.34
N VAL A 312 -9.80 -8.30 -4.73
CA VAL A 312 -8.89 -7.32 -4.14
C VAL A 312 -8.29 -6.48 -5.24
N ILE A 313 -8.30 -5.16 -5.06
CA ILE A 313 -7.70 -4.19 -5.98
C ILE A 313 -6.55 -3.50 -5.25
N HIS A 314 -5.40 -3.37 -5.89
CA HIS A 314 -4.27 -2.61 -5.38
C HIS A 314 -3.95 -1.44 -6.32
N MET A 315 -3.90 -0.22 -5.78
CA MET A 315 -3.67 1.01 -6.53
C MET A 315 -2.21 1.45 -6.50
N GLY A 316 -1.56 1.42 -7.67
CA GLY A 316 -0.20 1.87 -7.91
C GLY A 316 0.87 0.80 -7.67
N ARG A 317 2.11 1.10 -8.06
CA ARG A 317 3.28 0.26 -7.72
C ARG A 317 3.56 0.30 -6.22
N GLY A 318 4.04 -0.80 -5.66
CA GLY A 318 4.43 -0.96 -4.26
C GLY A 318 5.35 -2.17 -4.10
N ASP A 319 5.79 -2.44 -2.87
CA ASP A 319 6.66 -3.59 -2.61
C ASP A 319 5.92 -4.92 -2.93
N PRO A 320 6.52 -5.82 -3.73
CA PRO A 320 5.86 -7.05 -4.15
C PRO A 320 5.40 -7.98 -3.02
N ALA A 321 6.13 -8.03 -1.91
CA ALA A 321 5.76 -8.89 -0.78
C ALA A 321 4.50 -8.36 -0.07
N ALA A 322 4.44 -7.05 0.16
CA ALA A 322 3.25 -6.40 0.69
C ALA A 322 2.04 -6.54 -0.24
N ILE A 323 2.23 -6.33 -1.56
CA ILE A 323 1.18 -6.52 -2.56
C ILE A 323 0.68 -7.97 -2.55
N CYS A 324 1.58 -8.96 -2.53
CA CYS A 324 1.21 -10.37 -2.49
C CYS A 324 0.33 -10.70 -1.27
N GLN A 325 0.70 -10.19 -0.09
CA GLN A 325 -0.07 -10.37 1.13
C GLN A 325 -1.47 -9.72 1.05
N MET A 326 -1.56 -8.52 0.46
CA MET A 326 -2.83 -7.81 0.25
C MET A 326 -3.73 -8.56 -0.75
N LEU A 327 -3.19 -8.95 -1.91
CA LEU A 327 -3.92 -9.65 -2.95
C LEU A 327 -4.38 -11.05 -2.51
N GLY A 328 -3.62 -11.74 -1.64
CA GLY A 328 -3.98 -13.03 -1.05
C GLY A 328 -5.16 -13.02 -0.08
N ARG A 329 -5.86 -11.89 0.05
CA ARG A 329 -7.07 -11.74 0.89
C ARG A 329 -8.35 -12.19 0.19
N CYS A 330 -8.40 -12.26 -1.15
CA CYS A 330 -9.53 -12.86 -1.84
C CYS A 330 -9.45 -14.39 -1.87
N GLY A 331 -10.60 -15.03 -2.08
CA GLY A 331 -10.69 -16.48 -2.31
C GLY A 331 -10.30 -17.35 -1.10
N ARG A 332 -10.41 -16.82 0.12
CA ARG A 332 -10.08 -17.57 1.35
C ARG A 332 -11.09 -18.67 1.70
N ASP A 333 -12.27 -18.62 1.10
CA ASP A 333 -13.26 -19.70 1.08
C ASP A 333 -12.91 -20.84 0.10
N GLY A 334 -11.78 -20.73 -0.62
CA GLY A 334 -11.37 -21.67 -1.66
C GLY A 334 -12.08 -21.45 -3.00
N ARG A 335 -13.02 -20.49 -3.10
CA ARG A 335 -13.69 -20.15 -4.35
C ARG A 335 -12.82 -19.18 -5.16
N PRO A 336 -12.95 -19.15 -6.51
CA PRO A 336 -12.08 -18.36 -7.40
C PRO A 336 -12.01 -16.88 -7.06
N GLY A 337 -10.87 -16.33 -6.66
CA GLY A 337 -10.71 -14.91 -6.37
C GLY A 337 -10.15 -14.13 -7.56
N VAL A 338 -10.39 -12.83 -7.64
CA VAL A 338 -9.68 -11.94 -8.57
C VAL A 338 -8.84 -10.92 -7.80
N ALA A 339 -7.61 -10.74 -8.25
CA ALA A 339 -6.63 -9.83 -7.68
C ALA A 339 -6.17 -8.86 -8.77
N ILE A 340 -6.59 -7.61 -8.70
CA ILE A 340 -6.32 -6.58 -9.71
C ILE A 340 -5.26 -5.63 -9.19
N MET A 341 -4.22 -5.37 -9.97
CA MET A 341 -3.16 -4.42 -9.65
C MET A 341 -3.11 -3.34 -10.71
N PHE A 342 -3.50 -2.12 -10.35
CA PHE A 342 -3.33 -0.94 -11.20
C PHE A 342 -1.90 -0.43 -11.08
N VAL A 343 -1.20 -0.29 -12.20
CA VAL A 343 0.19 0.18 -12.23
C VAL A 343 0.34 1.39 -13.12
N GLU A 344 1.09 2.39 -12.64
CA GLU A 344 1.39 3.57 -13.47
C GLU A 344 2.23 3.18 -14.69
N LYS A 345 1.89 3.74 -15.85
CA LYS A 345 2.66 3.61 -17.12
C LYS A 345 4.12 3.97 -16.91
N THR A 346 4.35 5.09 -16.26
CA THR A 346 5.69 5.61 -15.99
C THR A 346 5.79 6.08 -14.55
N ARG A 347 6.89 5.68 -13.90
CA ARG A 347 7.33 6.20 -12.61
C ARG A 347 8.53 7.12 -12.84
N VAL A 348 8.41 8.37 -12.42
CA VAL A 348 9.52 9.34 -12.48
C VAL A 348 10.67 8.85 -11.58
N GLY A 349 11.88 8.77 -12.14
CA GLY A 349 13.05 8.25 -11.44
C GLY A 349 13.04 6.75 -11.17
N GLY A 350 12.08 6.00 -11.72
CA GLY A 350 12.02 4.54 -11.66
C GLY A 350 12.37 3.87 -12.99
N LYS A 351 12.46 2.54 -12.96
CA LYS A 351 12.60 1.71 -14.15
C LYS A 351 11.22 1.44 -14.74
N ASN A 352 11.08 1.64 -16.05
CA ASN A 352 9.83 1.55 -16.79
C ASN A 352 9.92 0.63 -18.01
N GLN A 353 11.11 0.13 -18.32
CA GLN A 353 11.37 -0.76 -19.45
C GLN A 353 12.15 -1.99 -18.99
N ILE A 354 11.85 -3.14 -19.60
CA ILE A 354 12.39 -4.46 -19.21
C ILE A 354 13.92 -4.44 -19.20
N HIS A 355 14.56 -3.87 -20.22
CA HIS A 355 16.02 -3.83 -20.38
C HIS A 355 16.75 -3.02 -19.28
N GLN A 356 16.03 -2.23 -18.47
CA GLN A 356 16.62 -1.48 -17.36
C GLN A 356 16.85 -2.36 -16.12
N ILE A 357 16.23 -3.53 -16.06
CA ILE A 357 16.41 -4.53 -15.01
C ILE A 357 17.22 -5.66 -15.61
N LEU A 358 18.49 -5.73 -15.24
CA LEU A 358 19.45 -6.66 -15.80
C LEU A 358 19.35 -8.02 -15.14
N ASP A 359 19.38 -9.09 -15.94
CA ASP A 359 19.43 -10.46 -15.45
C ASP A 359 20.75 -10.72 -14.70
N GLY A 360 20.68 -11.49 -13.61
CA GLY A 360 21.85 -11.84 -12.79
C GLY A 360 22.38 -10.73 -11.87
N VAL A 361 21.82 -9.52 -11.94
CA VAL A 361 22.14 -8.42 -11.02
C VAL A 361 21.17 -8.45 -9.83
N GLU A 362 21.71 -8.27 -8.62
CA GLU A 362 20.91 -8.18 -7.40
C GLU A 362 19.93 -6.99 -7.51
N GLN A 363 18.63 -7.26 -7.35
CA GLN A 363 17.59 -6.24 -7.44
C GLN A 363 17.39 -5.56 -6.09
N SER A 364 17.44 -4.22 -6.08
CA SER A 364 16.98 -3.44 -4.93
C SER A 364 15.47 -3.54 -4.74
N ASP A 365 14.95 -3.06 -3.61
CA ASP A 365 13.50 -3.01 -3.37
C ASP A 365 12.75 -2.14 -4.40
N ASP A 366 13.39 -1.07 -4.88
CA ASP A 366 12.85 -0.23 -5.95
C ASP A 366 12.87 -0.95 -7.31
N ASP A 367 13.92 -1.72 -7.60
CA ASP A 367 14.00 -2.55 -8.82
C ASP A 367 12.93 -3.64 -8.83
N ARG A 368 12.67 -4.28 -7.69
CA ARG A 368 11.62 -5.28 -7.54
C ARG A 368 10.24 -4.67 -7.75
N MET A 369 9.97 -3.51 -7.14
CA MET A 369 8.72 -2.78 -7.34
C MET A 369 8.48 -2.45 -8.81
N ASP A 370 9.50 -1.90 -9.48
CA ASP A 370 9.41 -1.55 -10.89
C ASP A 370 9.35 -2.79 -11.80
N GLY A 371 10.08 -3.85 -11.44
CA GLY A 371 10.06 -5.15 -12.10
C GLY A 371 8.69 -5.80 -12.09
N LEU A 372 7.99 -5.80 -10.94
CA LEU A 372 6.62 -6.33 -10.86
C LEU A 372 5.66 -5.56 -11.79
N ALA A 373 5.87 -4.25 -11.93
CA ALA A 373 5.04 -3.41 -12.79
C ALA A 373 5.23 -3.71 -14.28
N ILE A 374 6.40 -4.20 -14.71
CA ILE A 374 6.74 -4.33 -16.13
C ILE A 374 7.12 -5.76 -16.57
N THR A 375 7.25 -6.71 -15.64
CA THR A 375 7.65 -8.09 -15.96
C THR A 375 6.73 -8.70 -17.01
N PRO A 376 7.27 -9.42 -18.02
CA PRO A 376 6.48 -10.11 -19.03
C PRO A 376 6.08 -11.54 -18.60
N VAL A 377 6.60 -12.04 -17.47
CA VAL A 377 6.42 -13.45 -17.08
C VAL A 377 5.11 -13.67 -16.32
N CYS A 378 4.73 -14.93 -16.09
CA CYS A 378 3.56 -15.25 -15.27
C CYS A 378 3.61 -14.56 -13.89
N LEU A 379 2.58 -13.77 -13.55
CA LEU A 379 2.52 -13.03 -12.27
C LEU A 379 2.48 -13.96 -11.05
N ARG A 380 1.79 -15.10 -11.16
CA ARG A 380 1.74 -16.15 -10.12
C ARG A 380 3.14 -16.65 -9.77
N ILE A 381 3.93 -16.96 -10.81
CA ILE A 381 5.31 -17.42 -10.66
C ILE A 381 6.22 -16.27 -10.19
N ALA A 382 6.01 -15.05 -10.68
CA ALA A 382 6.80 -13.88 -10.28
C ALA A 382 6.70 -13.62 -8.76
N PHE A 383 5.50 -13.66 -8.17
CA PHE A 383 5.33 -13.53 -6.71
C PHE A 383 6.00 -14.66 -5.91
N ALA A 384 5.92 -15.90 -6.42
CA ALA A 384 6.56 -17.05 -5.77
C ALA A 384 8.10 -16.92 -5.79
N ILE A 385 8.66 -16.47 -6.91
CA ILE A 385 10.11 -16.25 -7.06
C ILE A 385 10.58 -15.07 -6.23
N ASP A 386 9.83 -13.98 -6.19
CA ASP A 386 10.14 -12.84 -5.34
C ASP A 386 10.28 -13.25 -3.87
N THR A 387 9.34 -14.04 -3.37
CA THR A 387 9.37 -14.49 -1.97
C THR A 387 10.50 -15.49 -1.72
N LYS A 388 10.71 -16.44 -2.64
CA LYS A 388 11.68 -17.53 -2.45
C LYS A 388 13.12 -17.13 -2.72
N LEU A 389 13.35 -16.35 -3.79
CA LEU A 389 14.67 -16.00 -4.31
C LEU A 389 15.00 -14.51 -4.16
N GLY A 390 14.01 -13.64 -3.91
CA GLY A 390 14.25 -12.22 -3.61
C GLY A 390 14.35 -11.29 -4.82
N TYR A 391 13.87 -11.70 -6.00
CA TYR A 391 13.90 -10.88 -7.21
C TYR A 391 12.66 -11.11 -8.09
N ILE A 392 12.37 -10.19 -9.02
CA ILE A 392 11.33 -10.35 -10.03
C ILE A 392 11.96 -10.79 -11.36
N PRO A 393 11.61 -11.97 -11.92
CA PRO A 393 12.15 -12.41 -13.20
C PRO A 393 11.63 -11.54 -14.35
N MET A 394 12.52 -11.21 -15.29
CA MET A 394 12.22 -10.33 -16.41
C MET A 394 12.11 -11.06 -17.76
N SER A 395 12.34 -12.38 -17.75
CA SER A 395 12.36 -13.22 -18.94
C SER A 395 11.86 -14.62 -18.62
N THR A 396 11.16 -15.26 -19.57
CA THR A 396 10.76 -16.67 -19.46
C THR A 396 11.95 -17.63 -19.57
N LYS A 397 13.11 -17.12 -20.00
CA LYS A 397 14.38 -17.87 -20.03
C LYS A 397 15.08 -17.92 -18.67
N ASP A 398 14.65 -17.10 -17.70
CA ASP A 398 15.19 -17.10 -16.35
C ASP A 398 15.11 -18.52 -15.73
N GLN A 399 16.20 -18.96 -15.13
CA GLN A 399 16.29 -20.33 -14.61
C GLN A 399 15.33 -20.54 -13.43
N GLY A 400 15.18 -19.55 -12.55
CA GLY A 400 14.23 -19.60 -11.43
C GLY A 400 12.79 -19.74 -11.93
N TYR A 401 12.43 -18.97 -12.97
CA TYR A 401 11.14 -19.04 -13.65
C TYR A 401 10.87 -20.44 -14.23
N ARG A 402 11.82 -20.98 -15.01
CA ARG A 402 11.67 -22.30 -15.63
C ARG A 402 11.53 -23.41 -14.58
N ASN A 403 12.33 -23.37 -13.53
CA ASN A 403 12.28 -24.35 -12.44
C ASN A 403 10.93 -24.31 -11.71
N LYS A 404 10.41 -23.11 -11.39
CA LYS A 404 9.09 -22.99 -10.73
C LYS A 404 7.95 -23.41 -11.66
N LYS A 405 8.01 -23.02 -12.95
CA LYS A 405 7.02 -23.44 -13.95
C LYS A 405 6.97 -24.96 -14.09
N SER A 406 8.12 -25.60 -14.29
CA SER A 406 8.22 -27.06 -14.42
C SER A 406 7.72 -27.79 -13.17
N ARG A 407 7.97 -27.25 -11.98
CA ARG A 407 7.42 -27.78 -10.72
C ARG A 407 5.90 -27.68 -10.67
N GLU A 408 5.33 -26.51 -10.99
CA GLU A 408 3.87 -26.32 -11.01
C GLU A 408 3.20 -27.33 -11.97
N GLU A 409 3.81 -27.57 -13.14
CA GLU A 409 3.36 -28.59 -14.10
C GLU A 409 3.47 -30.01 -13.53
N SER A 410 4.61 -30.36 -12.91
CA SER A 410 4.81 -31.70 -12.33
C SER A 410 3.88 -31.99 -11.15
N GLU A 411 3.50 -30.97 -10.39
CA GLU A 411 2.58 -31.07 -9.26
C GLU A 411 1.11 -30.94 -9.68
N GLY A 412 0.82 -30.81 -10.98
CA GLY A 412 -0.55 -30.78 -11.52
C GLY A 412 -1.31 -29.49 -11.23
N PHE A 413 -0.62 -28.35 -11.10
CA PHE A 413 -1.27 -27.06 -10.92
C PHE A 413 -2.07 -26.69 -12.17
N PRO A 414 -3.24 -26.05 -12.04
CA PRO A 414 -3.97 -25.56 -13.19
C PRO A 414 -3.19 -24.46 -13.92
N GLU A 415 -3.42 -24.36 -15.22
CA GLU A 415 -2.81 -23.33 -16.05
C GLU A 415 -3.11 -21.93 -15.51
N CYS A 416 -2.10 -21.06 -15.51
CA CYS A 416 -2.27 -19.72 -14.98
C CYS A 416 -3.03 -18.82 -15.98
N ARG A 417 -4.03 -18.10 -15.48
CA ARG A 417 -4.83 -17.14 -16.26
C ARG A 417 -4.56 -15.69 -15.87
N CYS A 418 -3.35 -15.40 -15.42
CA CYS A 418 -2.98 -14.03 -15.11
C CYS A 418 -2.89 -13.18 -16.38
N SER A 419 -2.92 -11.85 -16.26
CA SER A 419 -2.85 -10.93 -17.40
C SER A 419 -1.62 -11.09 -18.31
N ASN A 420 -0.53 -11.68 -17.82
CA ASN A 420 0.65 -11.98 -18.66
C ASN A 420 0.56 -13.33 -19.38
N CYS A 421 -0.21 -14.29 -18.86
CA CYS A 421 -0.40 -15.61 -19.47
C CYS A 421 -1.54 -15.59 -20.48
N MET A 422 -2.63 -14.86 -20.16
CA MET A 422 -3.82 -14.72 -21.02
C MET A 422 -4.18 -13.22 -21.20
N PRO A 423 -3.39 -12.43 -21.98
CA PRO A 423 -3.58 -10.98 -22.08
C PRO A 423 -4.91 -10.55 -22.67
N MET A 424 -5.35 -11.17 -23.77
CA MET A 424 -6.65 -10.86 -24.39
C MET A 424 -7.81 -11.11 -23.43
N GLU A 425 -7.77 -12.27 -22.77
CA GLU A 425 -8.81 -12.67 -21.83
C GLU A 425 -8.88 -11.74 -20.61
N ALA A 426 -7.73 -11.28 -20.12
CA ALA A 426 -7.66 -10.33 -19.02
C ALA A 426 -8.19 -8.94 -19.41
N SER A 427 -7.91 -8.46 -20.63
CA SER A 427 -8.48 -7.21 -21.14
C SER A 427 -10.00 -7.30 -21.24
N THR A 428 -10.52 -8.38 -21.84
CA THR A 428 -11.96 -8.62 -21.93
C THR A 428 -12.61 -8.74 -20.55
N PHE A 429 -11.93 -9.36 -19.57
CA PHE A 429 -12.41 -9.42 -18.20
C PHE A 429 -12.58 -8.02 -17.59
N ILE A 430 -11.57 -7.16 -17.71
CA ILE A 430 -11.62 -5.79 -17.17
C ILE A 430 -12.72 -4.97 -17.83
N GLU A 431 -12.88 -5.06 -19.15
CA GLU A 431 -13.96 -4.37 -19.89
C GLU A 431 -15.37 -4.81 -19.46
N ASN A 432 -15.50 -6.04 -18.97
CA ASN A 432 -16.76 -6.61 -18.51
C ASN A 432 -16.91 -6.62 -16.98
N MET A 433 -16.00 -6.03 -16.22
CA MET A 433 -16.03 -6.08 -14.75
C MET A 433 -17.32 -5.49 -14.17
N LYS A 434 -17.86 -4.44 -14.79
CA LYS A 434 -19.15 -3.83 -14.41
C LYS A 434 -20.36 -4.77 -14.50
N ARG A 435 -20.24 -5.89 -15.20
CA ARG A 435 -21.30 -6.91 -15.32
C ARG A 435 -21.20 -7.99 -14.24
N ILE A 436 -20.15 -7.97 -13.41
CA ILE A 436 -19.95 -8.96 -12.36
C ILE A 436 -20.86 -8.66 -11.17
N ASN A 437 -21.52 -9.71 -10.67
CA ASN A 437 -22.34 -9.68 -9.47
C ASN A 437 -22.20 -11.00 -8.68
N MET A 438 -22.86 -11.09 -7.53
CA MET A 438 -22.80 -12.26 -6.66
C MET A 438 -23.24 -13.57 -7.34
N ASP A 439 -24.15 -13.50 -8.31
CA ASP A 439 -24.70 -14.67 -8.99
C ASP A 439 -23.76 -15.22 -10.08
N ASN A 440 -22.96 -14.37 -10.70
CA ASN A 440 -22.13 -14.73 -11.86
C ASN A 440 -20.61 -14.69 -11.61
N VAL A 441 -20.16 -14.24 -10.44
CA VAL A 441 -18.74 -13.99 -10.14
C VAL A 441 -17.83 -15.18 -10.41
N ASP A 442 -18.20 -16.37 -9.96
CA ASP A 442 -17.35 -17.56 -10.12
C ASP A 442 -17.18 -17.86 -11.62
N ARG A 443 -18.28 -17.86 -12.37
CA ARG A 443 -18.28 -18.07 -13.81
C ARG A 443 -17.47 -16.98 -14.53
N MET A 444 -17.63 -15.72 -14.17
CA MET A 444 -16.89 -14.61 -14.78
C MET A 444 -15.38 -14.71 -14.55
N ILE A 445 -14.96 -15.21 -13.39
CA ILE A 445 -13.53 -15.40 -13.06
C ILE A 445 -12.95 -16.63 -13.78
N THR A 446 -13.72 -17.72 -13.89
CA THR A 446 -13.27 -19.03 -14.38
C THR A 446 -13.65 -19.37 -15.83
N THR A 447 -14.49 -18.60 -16.51
CA THR A 447 -14.87 -18.89 -17.90
C THR A 447 -13.99 -18.13 -18.86
N ASP A 448 -13.60 -18.76 -19.98
CA ASP A 448 -12.94 -18.07 -21.08
C ASP A 448 -13.94 -17.10 -21.73
N LEU A 449 -13.75 -15.80 -21.50
CA LEU A 449 -14.65 -14.78 -22.03
C LEU A 449 -14.54 -14.60 -23.55
N ASN A 450 -13.53 -15.18 -24.22
CA ASN A 450 -13.46 -15.20 -25.67
C ASN A 450 -14.61 -16.00 -26.31
N ALA A 451 -15.24 -16.92 -25.57
CA ALA A 451 -16.43 -17.64 -26.01
C ALA A 451 -17.67 -16.74 -26.20
N TYR A 452 -17.67 -15.51 -25.65
CA TYR A 452 -18.76 -14.54 -25.85
C TYR A 452 -18.61 -13.67 -27.12
N ILE A 453 -17.51 -13.80 -27.87
CA ILE A 453 -17.23 -12.96 -29.06
C ILE A 453 -18.10 -13.34 -30.27
N THR A 454 -18.77 -14.49 -30.27
CA THR A 454 -19.74 -14.82 -31.33
C THR A 454 -21.13 -14.27 -30.97
N GLY A 455 -21.40 -12.99 -31.27
CA GLY A 455 -22.79 -12.56 -31.47
C GLY A 455 -23.20 -11.12 -31.18
N VAL A 456 -22.35 -10.24 -30.62
CA VAL A 456 -22.77 -8.85 -30.40
C VAL A 456 -21.65 -7.87 -30.78
N SER A 457 -21.84 -7.17 -31.90
CA SER A 457 -21.08 -5.97 -32.24
C SER A 457 -21.34 -4.90 -31.18
N ILE A 458 -20.32 -4.55 -30.39
CA ILE A 458 -20.42 -3.45 -29.43
C ILE A 458 -20.22 -2.12 -30.19
N PRO A 459 -21.19 -1.19 -30.18
CA PRO A 459 -20.97 0.15 -30.69
C PRO A 459 -19.88 0.83 -29.86
N LYS A 460 -18.82 1.34 -30.51
CA LYS A 460 -17.84 2.20 -29.85
C LYS A 460 -18.57 3.40 -29.23
N VAL A 461 -18.66 3.45 -27.90
CA VAL A 461 -19.08 4.66 -27.19
C VAL A 461 -18.04 5.73 -27.50
N LYS A 462 -18.47 6.82 -28.15
CA LYS A 462 -17.61 7.98 -28.37
C LYS A 462 -17.18 8.51 -27.01
N LYS A 463 -15.87 8.48 -26.74
CA LYS A 463 -15.27 9.16 -25.59
C LYS A 463 -15.75 10.60 -25.58
N VAL A 464 -16.53 10.99 -24.57
CA VAL A 464 -16.72 12.41 -24.26
C VAL A 464 -15.34 12.90 -23.83
N LYS A 465 -14.74 13.79 -24.63
CA LYS A 465 -13.50 14.46 -24.22
C LYS A 465 -13.82 15.20 -22.94
N ALA A 466 -13.24 14.75 -21.82
CA ALA A 466 -13.14 15.59 -20.64
C ALA A 466 -12.54 16.92 -21.10
N GLN A 467 -13.26 18.02 -20.91
CA GLN A 467 -12.72 19.35 -21.06
C GLN A 467 -11.68 19.51 -19.95
N THR A 468 -10.44 19.08 -20.22
CA THR A 468 -9.29 19.51 -19.45
C THR A 468 -9.26 21.03 -19.61
N GLN A 469 -9.42 21.78 -18.51
CA GLN A 469 -9.04 23.19 -18.52
C GLN A 469 -7.60 23.24 -19.02
N ARG A 470 -7.43 23.82 -20.22
CA ARG A 470 -6.13 24.04 -20.85
C ARG A 470 -5.26 24.76 -19.83
N LYS A 471 -4.09 24.20 -19.50
CA LYS A 471 -3.01 24.98 -18.89
C LYS A 471 -2.80 26.22 -19.77
N SER A 472 -3.10 27.38 -19.20
CA SER A 472 -2.92 28.68 -19.85
C SER A 472 -1.49 28.81 -20.33
N THR A 473 -1.28 28.83 -21.64
CA THR A 473 0.02 29.16 -22.26
C THR A 473 0.30 30.66 -22.31
N LYS A 474 -0.51 31.49 -21.66
CA LYS A 474 -0.23 32.92 -21.53
C LYS A 474 0.81 33.14 -20.43
N ARG A 475 1.96 33.71 -20.80
CA ARG A 475 2.93 34.30 -19.84
C ARG A 475 2.18 35.30 -18.93
N PRO A 476 2.55 35.42 -17.64
CA PRO A 476 2.02 36.48 -16.78
C PRO A 476 2.16 37.82 -17.47
N LEU A 477 1.14 38.69 -17.40
CA LEU A 477 1.16 40.06 -17.95
C LEU A 477 2.09 41.00 -17.14
N ALA A 478 3.03 40.45 -16.37
CA ALA A 478 3.92 41.17 -15.46
C ALA A 478 5.35 41.18 -16.01
N ASP A 479 6.05 42.28 -15.78
CA ASP A 479 7.50 42.33 -15.98
C ASP A 479 8.18 41.22 -15.13
N PRO A 480 9.20 40.51 -15.64
CA PRO A 480 9.95 39.52 -14.87
C PRO A 480 10.47 40.02 -13.51
N GLU A 481 10.84 41.30 -13.38
CA GLU A 481 11.28 41.87 -12.11
C GLU A 481 10.13 42.08 -11.12
N ASP A 482 8.94 42.48 -11.59
CA ASP A 482 7.75 42.58 -10.73
C ASP A 482 7.38 41.22 -10.15
N LEU A 483 7.44 40.17 -10.97
CA LEU A 483 7.14 38.80 -10.54
C LEU A 483 8.19 38.29 -9.54
N ARG A 484 9.45 38.69 -9.72
CA ARG A 484 10.54 38.35 -8.80
C ARG A 484 10.38 39.04 -7.45
N LEU A 485 10.01 40.32 -7.44
CA LEU A 485 9.75 41.08 -6.23
C LEU A 485 8.53 40.54 -5.48
N TYR A 486 7.46 40.23 -6.20
CA TYR A 486 6.25 39.64 -5.63
C TYR A 486 6.50 38.27 -4.97
N LYS A 487 7.25 37.39 -5.64
CA LYS A 487 7.67 36.09 -5.06
C LYS A 487 8.50 36.27 -3.78
N ARG A 488 9.41 37.25 -3.76
CA ARG A 488 10.20 37.56 -2.56
C ARG A 488 9.32 38.03 -1.41
N GLN A 489 8.42 38.98 -1.66
CA GLN A 489 7.50 39.51 -0.64
C GLN A 489 6.62 38.41 -0.04
N MET A 490 6.08 37.51 -0.87
CA MET A 490 5.29 36.38 -0.36
C MET A 490 6.12 35.46 0.53
N ARG A 491 7.38 35.20 0.17
CA ARG A 491 8.29 34.38 1.00
C ARG A 491 8.55 35.06 2.34
N ASP A 492 8.94 36.33 2.33
CA ASP A 492 9.26 37.09 3.54
C ASP A 492 8.05 37.16 4.49
N THR A 493 6.84 37.34 3.96
CA THR A 493 5.60 37.34 4.74
C THR A 493 5.29 35.98 5.38
N VAL A 494 5.47 34.88 4.64
CA VAL A 494 5.29 33.52 5.17
C VAL A 494 6.32 33.21 6.26
N ASP A 495 7.57 33.63 6.04
CA ASP A 495 8.65 33.47 7.01
C ASP A 495 8.37 34.27 8.29
N GLU A 496 7.90 35.51 8.16
CA GLU A 496 7.57 36.37 9.31
C GLU A 496 6.37 35.84 10.12
N LEU A 497 5.30 35.39 9.46
CA LEU A 497 4.15 34.77 10.14
C LEU A 497 4.57 33.49 10.87
N HIS A 498 5.39 32.67 10.21
CA HIS A 498 5.98 31.50 10.84
C HIS A 498 6.87 31.90 12.05
N LEU A 499 7.59 33.02 11.97
CA LEU A 499 8.43 33.51 13.05
C LEU A 499 7.61 33.99 14.25
N ARG A 500 6.48 34.65 14.03
CA ARG A 500 5.59 35.16 15.08
C ARG A 500 4.84 34.07 15.85
N GLY A 501 4.54 32.92 15.22
CA GLY A 501 3.77 31.82 15.83
C GLY A 501 4.56 30.82 16.69
N HIS A 502 5.90 30.87 16.72
CA HIS A 502 6.71 29.82 17.36
C HIS A 502 7.93 30.37 18.14
N SER A 503 8.29 29.76 19.28
CA SER A 503 9.52 30.11 20.03
C SER A 503 10.80 29.52 19.40
N THR A 504 11.97 29.92 19.91
CA THR A 504 13.33 29.71 19.37
C THR A 504 13.84 28.25 19.23
N ASN A 505 13.04 27.23 19.58
CA ASN A 505 13.35 25.82 19.34
C ASN A 505 12.43 25.23 18.27
N ARG A 506 12.92 25.05 17.04
CA ARG A 506 12.12 24.58 15.91
C ARG A 506 12.67 23.33 15.25
N PHE A 507 11.78 22.38 14.97
CA PHE A 507 12.06 21.14 14.23
C PHE A 507 11.86 21.28 12.71
N TYR A 508 11.15 22.33 12.26
CA TYR A 508 10.84 22.59 10.85
C TYR A 508 10.93 24.09 10.55
N ASP A 509 11.24 24.44 9.31
CA ASP A 509 11.28 25.82 8.79
C ASP A 509 10.05 26.13 7.92
N SER A 510 9.83 27.42 7.62
CA SER A 510 8.73 27.91 6.79
C SER A 510 8.75 27.33 5.37
N THR A 511 9.93 27.04 4.81
CA THR A 511 10.06 26.44 3.46
C THR A 511 9.65 24.97 3.42
N GLN A 512 9.71 24.27 4.55
CA GLN A 512 9.23 22.90 4.71
C GLN A 512 7.70 22.83 4.87
N LEU A 513 7.09 23.85 5.49
CA LEU A 513 5.65 23.98 5.67
C LEU A 513 4.96 24.53 4.41
N PHE A 514 5.56 25.54 3.78
CA PHE A 514 5.05 26.18 2.56
C PHE A 514 6.14 26.24 1.49
N ARG A 515 6.15 25.22 0.62
CA ARG A 515 7.18 25.02 -0.40
C ARG A 515 7.12 26.08 -1.49
N GLU A 516 8.27 26.35 -2.10
CA GLU A 516 8.42 27.30 -3.22
C GLU A 516 7.44 27.05 -4.36
N GLU A 517 7.12 25.79 -4.66
CA GLU A 517 6.16 25.39 -5.69
C GLU A 517 4.78 26.06 -5.52
N LYS A 518 4.34 26.28 -4.27
CA LYS A 518 3.08 26.98 -3.98
C LYS A 518 3.18 28.47 -4.25
N LEU A 519 4.31 29.11 -3.91
CA LEU A 519 4.58 30.52 -4.23
C LEU A 519 4.62 30.74 -5.76
N GLU A 520 5.17 29.78 -6.50
CA GLU A 520 5.17 29.81 -7.96
C GLU A 520 3.76 29.69 -8.54
N LEU A 521 2.93 28.82 -7.97
CA LEU A 521 1.54 28.67 -8.38
C LEU A 521 0.74 29.95 -8.16
N VAL A 522 0.90 30.61 -7.02
CA VAL A 522 0.26 31.90 -6.74
C VAL A 522 0.74 32.96 -7.73
N ALA A 523 2.05 33.09 -7.94
CA ALA A 523 2.63 34.02 -8.90
C ALA A 523 2.13 33.81 -10.35
N LEU A 524 1.98 32.55 -10.78
CA LEU A 524 1.50 32.22 -12.13
C LEU A 524 0.01 32.50 -12.34
N ASN A 525 -0.77 32.55 -11.26
CA ASN A 525 -2.22 32.77 -11.30
C ASN A 525 -2.62 34.09 -10.65
N ALA A 526 -1.67 34.97 -10.30
CA ALA A 526 -1.91 36.20 -9.56
C ALA A 526 -2.95 37.10 -10.23
N ASP A 527 -3.00 37.17 -11.57
CA ASP A 527 -3.99 37.97 -12.30
C ASP A 527 -5.41 37.35 -12.31
N LYS A 528 -5.57 36.10 -11.87
CA LYS A 528 -6.84 35.34 -11.94
C LYS A 528 -7.51 35.14 -10.58
N ILE A 529 -6.76 35.27 -9.49
CA ILE A 529 -7.24 35.04 -8.13
C ILE A 529 -8.15 36.23 -7.72
N SER A 530 -9.46 36.02 -7.59
CA SER A 530 -10.41 37.07 -7.21
C SER A 530 -10.59 37.24 -5.71
N ASP A 531 -10.51 36.14 -4.96
CA ASP A 531 -10.86 36.05 -3.54
C ASP A 531 -9.99 35.04 -2.79
N ALA A 532 -10.16 35.00 -1.46
CA ALA A 532 -9.39 34.14 -0.58
C ALA A 532 -9.74 32.65 -0.78
N GLU A 533 -10.96 32.31 -1.21
CA GLU A 533 -11.39 30.92 -1.45
C GLU A 533 -10.68 30.32 -2.67
N GLU A 534 -10.53 31.09 -3.76
CA GLU A 534 -9.75 30.67 -4.92
C GLU A 534 -8.26 30.50 -4.59
N LEU A 535 -7.71 31.40 -3.77
CA LEU A 535 -6.34 31.29 -3.28
C LEU A 535 -6.16 30.04 -2.40
N GLU A 536 -7.12 29.77 -1.52
CA GLU A 536 -7.13 28.61 -0.61
C GLU A 536 -7.16 27.30 -1.41
N LEU A 537 -8.01 27.21 -2.43
CA LEU A 537 -8.09 26.07 -3.33
C LEU A 537 -6.77 25.86 -4.11
N LEU A 538 -6.09 26.96 -4.48
CA LEU A 538 -4.85 26.93 -5.25
C LEU A 538 -3.65 26.46 -4.43
N ILE A 539 -3.57 26.87 -3.15
CA ILE A 539 -2.46 26.54 -2.26
C ILE A 539 -2.75 25.36 -1.33
N GLY A 540 -4.00 24.86 -1.32
CA GLY A 540 -4.44 23.67 -0.59
C GLY A 540 -4.70 23.91 0.89
N GLY A 541 -5.32 25.05 1.25
CA GLY A 541 -5.65 25.42 2.62
C GLY A 541 -4.59 26.28 3.31
N GLU A 542 -4.98 26.89 4.43
CA GLU A 542 -4.11 27.65 5.31
C GLU A 542 -3.18 26.71 6.11
N MET A 543 -1.87 26.94 6.03
CA MET A 543 -0.84 26.11 6.70
C MET A 543 -0.21 26.81 7.90
N ILE A 544 -0.33 28.13 7.97
CA ILE A 544 0.15 29.00 9.04
C ILE A 544 -0.98 30.01 9.29
N ASP A 545 -1.38 30.18 10.55
CA ASP A 545 -2.48 31.09 10.90
C ASP A 545 -2.26 32.51 10.36
N GLY A 546 -3.24 33.04 9.62
CA GLY A 546 -3.19 34.37 8.99
C GLY A 546 -2.42 34.43 7.67
N GLN A 547 -1.90 33.30 7.18
CA GLN A 547 -1.16 33.21 5.91
C GLN A 547 -2.05 33.52 4.71
N LEU A 548 -3.28 32.98 4.69
CA LEU A 548 -4.15 33.10 3.52
C LEU A 548 -4.52 34.57 3.29
N ASP A 549 -4.92 35.26 4.36
CA ASP A 549 -5.26 36.67 4.32
C ASP A 549 -4.07 37.54 3.90
N ALA A 550 -2.89 37.27 4.44
CA ALA A 550 -1.67 38.02 4.11
C ALA A 550 -1.25 37.82 2.65
N LEU A 551 -1.30 36.59 2.14
CA LEU A 551 -1.02 36.30 0.72
C LEU A 551 -2.08 36.91 -0.19
N MET A 552 -3.35 36.93 0.22
CA MET A 552 -4.41 37.57 -0.58
C MET A 552 -4.23 39.09 -0.65
N GLN A 553 -3.81 39.72 0.44
CA GLN A 553 -3.51 41.15 0.46
C GLN A 553 -2.33 41.51 -0.46
N LEU A 554 -1.25 40.70 -0.44
CA LEU A 554 -0.13 40.85 -1.37
C LEU A 554 -0.58 40.65 -2.83
N THR A 555 -1.44 39.67 -3.09
CA THR A 555 -1.98 39.37 -4.43
C THR A 555 -2.77 40.56 -4.97
N ARG A 556 -3.65 41.16 -4.16
CA ARG A 556 -4.40 42.38 -4.54
C ARG A 556 -3.47 43.55 -4.82
N THR A 557 -2.42 43.70 -4.01
CA THR A 557 -1.41 44.76 -4.20
C THR A 557 -0.67 44.58 -5.52
N PHE A 558 -0.29 43.35 -5.85
CA PHE A 558 0.34 43.01 -7.11
C PHE A 558 -0.59 43.24 -8.31
N GLN A 559 -1.88 42.92 -8.20
CA GLN A 559 -2.88 43.14 -9.25
C GLN A 559 -3.09 44.62 -9.57
N ASN A 560 -3.02 45.49 -8.55
CA ASN A 560 -3.25 46.93 -8.65
C ASN A 560 -2.01 47.75 -9.10
N ARG A 561 -0.92 47.09 -9.50
CA ARG A 561 0.30 47.76 -9.97
C ARG A 561 0.09 48.50 -11.30
N VAL A 562 0.88 49.55 -11.55
CA VAL A 562 0.91 50.26 -12.83
C VAL A 562 1.55 49.36 -13.89
N LYS A 563 0.78 48.95 -14.91
CA LYS A 563 1.26 48.09 -15.99
C LYS A 563 2.00 48.91 -17.05
N PRO A 564 3.25 48.57 -17.45
CA PRO A 564 3.93 49.26 -18.54
C PRO A 564 3.23 48.99 -19.89
N ALA A 565 3.25 50.00 -20.78
CA ALA A 565 2.59 49.93 -22.08
C ALA A 565 3.17 48.81 -22.96
N PRO A 566 2.33 48.07 -23.73
CA PRO A 566 2.80 46.96 -24.55
C PRO A 566 3.72 47.43 -25.67
N ILE A 567 4.94 46.90 -25.70
CA ILE A 567 5.88 47.10 -26.81
C ILE A 567 5.34 46.37 -28.05
N SER A 568 5.14 47.10 -29.14
CA SER A 568 4.72 46.57 -30.44
C SER A 568 5.76 45.59 -30.99
N ASN A 569 5.38 44.31 -31.08
CA ASN A 569 6.21 43.27 -31.71
C ASN A 569 6.21 43.47 -33.24
N LYS A 570 7.18 44.21 -33.77
CA LYS A 570 7.61 43.99 -35.17
C LYS A 570 8.26 42.61 -35.25
N THR A 571 7.65 41.69 -35.98
CA THR A 571 8.16 40.33 -36.20
C THR A 571 9.50 40.36 -36.95
N ALA A 572 10.48 39.58 -36.50
CA ALA A 572 11.80 39.42 -37.13
C ALA A 572 11.76 39.02 -38.62
N ALA A 573 10.63 38.52 -39.12
CA ALA A 573 10.41 38.27 -40.54
C ALA A 573 10.33 39.56 -41.39
N ALA A 574 9.84 40.68 -40.81
CA ALA A 574 9.73 41.96 -41.51
C ALA A 574 11.09 42.66 -41.66
N SER A 575 11.97 42.55 -40.65
CA SER A 575 13.31 43.14 -40.70
C SER A 575 14.24 42.41 -41.70
N HIS A 576 14.04 41.10 -41.90
CA HIS A 576 14.81 40.35 -42.90
C HIS A 576 14.34 40.58 -44.34
N ALA A 577 13.04 40.86 -44.55
CA ALA A 577 12.51 41.20 -45.86
C ALA A 577 12.94 42.61 -46.33
N GLU A 578 12.98 43.60 -45.42
CA GLU A 578 13.49 44.94 -45.74
C GLU A 578 14.99 44.95 -46.04
N ALA A 579 15.80 44.19 -45.29
CA ALA A 579 17.25 44.08 -45.51
C ALA A 579 17.60 43.38 -46.84
N ALA A 580 16.82 42.38 -47.25
CA ALA A 580 17.01 41.70 -48.54
C ALA A 580 16.61 42.59 -49.74
N THR A 581 15.60 43.45 -49.56
CA THR A 581 15.14 44.37 -50.61
C THR A 581 16.13 45.52 -50.82
N GLN A 582 16.80 46.00 -49.77
CA GLN A 582 17.84 47.04 -49.88
C GLN A 582 19.17 46.52 -50.48
N ALA A 583 19.50 45.24 -50.28
CA ALA A 583 20.71 44.64 -50.85
C ALA A 583 20.62 44.42 -52.39
N ILE A 584 19.42 44.26 -52.93
CA ILE A 584 19.20 44.06 -54.37
C ILE A 584 19.20 45.40 -55.14
N SER A 585 18.90 46.53 -54.47
CA SER A 585 18.90 47.86 -55.11
C SER A 585 20.28 48.54 -55.22
N GLN A 586 21.34 48.00 -54.61
CA GLN A 586 22.68 48.62 -54.58
C GLN A 586 23.77 47.82 -55.31
N GLY A 587 23.40 46.82 -56.11
CA GLY A 587 24.35 45.96 -56.84
C GLY A 587 24.08 45.87 -58.34
N SER A 588 24.25 46.97 -59.08
CA SER A 588 24.43 46.96 -60.54
C SER A 588 25.67 47.77 -60.90
N PRO A 589 26.63 47.23 -61.68
CA PRO A 589 27.95 47.83 -61.87
C PRO A 589 27.99 48.80 -63.06
N THR A 590 28.63 49.96 -62.85
CA THR A 590 29.42 50.68 -63.85
C THR A 590 30.62 51.32 -63.17
#